data_AF-A0A6M3L336-F1
#
_entry.id   AF-A0A6M3L336-F1
#
_cell.length_a   1.000
_cell.length_b   1.000
_cell.length_c   1.000
_cell.angle_alpha   90.00
_cell.angle_beta   90.00
_cell.angle_gamma   90.00
#
_symmetry.space_group_name_H-M   'P 1'
#
loop_
_entity.id
_entity.type
_entity.pdbx_description
1 polymer ?
#
loop_
_entity_poly.entity_id
_entity_poly.type
_entity_poly.pdbx_seq_one_letter_code
_entity_poly.pdbx_strand_id
1 'polypeptide(L)' 'IGKAYFFRTVTFHSVGRVVKVIGQFLELEEASWVADSGRFMQAIQNGQLNEVEPVGTAFVNIQSIVDFFPWKHALPKEQK' A
#
# COMPACT_ATOMS: atom_id res chain seq x y z
N ILE A 1 -6.79 -6.55 -9.19
CA ILE A 1 -6.50 -7.90 -8.66
C ILE A 1 -5.22 -8.41 -9.32
N GLY A 2 -4.36 -9.12 -8.57
CA GLY A 2 -3.07 -9.68 -9.03
C GLY A 2 -1.92 -8.67 -9.16
N LYS A 3 -2.15 -7.39 -8.82
CA LYS A 3 -1.17 -6.30 -8.96
C LYS A 3 -0.96 -5.60 -7.62
N ALA A 4 0.23 -5.06 -7.44
CA ALA A 4 0.60 -4.24 -6.30
C ALA A 4 0.15 -2.79 -6.51
N TYR A 5 -0.36 -2.18 -5.45
CA TYR A 5 -0.79 -0.80 -5.44
C TYR A 5 -0.36 -0.11 -4.16
N PHE A 6 -0.15 1.19 -4.25
CA PHE A 6 0.05 2.09 -3.13
C PHE A 6 -1.24 2.88 -2.90
N PHE A 7 -1.85 2.70 -1.74
CA PHE A 7 -3.13 3.27 -1.34
C PHE A 7 -2.91 4.40 -0.36
N ARG A 8 -3.48 5.58 -0.63
CA ARG A 8 -3.48 6.68 0.33
C ARG A 8 -4.83 6.74 1.03
N THR A 9 -4.80 6.70 2.36
CA THR A 9 -5.96 6.97 3.21
C THR A 9 -5.81 8.33 3.86
N VAL A 10 -6.72 8.71 4.76
CA VAL A 10 -6.71 10.03 5.41
C VAL A 10 -5.46 10.24 6.27
N THR A 11 -4.99 9.22 6.98
CA THR A 11 -3.91 9.36 7.97
C THR A 11 -2.62 8.68 7.54
N PHE A 12 -2.72 7.52 6.89
CA PHE A 12 -1.57 6.68 6.54
C PHE A 12 -1.76 6.03 5.17
N HIS A 13 -0.74 5.29 4.75
CA HIS A 13 -0.76 4.60 3.47
C HIS A 13 -0.72 3.09 3.68
N SER A 14 -1.10 2.35 2.66
CA SER A 14 -0.90 0.90 2.59
C SER A 14 -0.35 0.55 1.24
N VAL A 15 0.56 -0.42 1.20
CA VAL A 15 1.06 -0.98 -0.07
C VAL A 15 0.91 -2.49 -0.01
N GLY A 16 0.45 -3.11 -1.10
CA GLY A 16 0.24 -4.55 -1.12
C GLY A 16 -0.34 -5.03 -2.43
N ARG A 17 -0.36 -6.36 -2.63
CA ARG A 17 -0.94 -6.99 -3.82
C ARG A 17 -2.41 -7.30 -3.58
N VAL A 18 -3.29 -6.75 -4.42
CA VAL A 18 -4.74 -6.99 -4.30
C VAL A 18 -5.06 -8.41 -4.77
N VAL A 19 -5.51 -9.27 -3.88
CA VAL A 19 -5.90 -10.66 -4.20
C VAL A 19 -7.41 -10.85 -4.34
N LYS A 20 -8.20 -10.03 -3.65
CA LYS A 20 -9.66 -10.18 -3.63
C LYS A 20 -10.38 -8.84 -3.42
N VAL A 21 -11.63 -8.79 -3.86
CA VAL A 21 -12.60 -7.74 -3.51
C VAL A 21 -13.72 -8.40 -2.72
N ILE A 22 -14.00 -7.89 -1.52
CA ILE A 22 -15.02 -8.42 -0.60
C ILE A 22 -15.95 -7.27 -0.21
N GLY A 23 -17.06 -7.13 -0.95
CA GLY A 23 -17.92 -5.95 -0.81
C GLY A 23 -17.11 -4.67 -1.05
N GLN A 24 -17.00 -3.84 -0.01
CA GLN A 24 -16.23 -2.59 -0.04
C GLN A 24 -14.77 -2.73 0.38
N PHE A 25 -14.28 -3.93 0.68
CA PHE A 25 -12.89 -4.17 1.09
C PHE A 25 -12.04 -4.77 -0.03
N LEU A 26 -10.81 -4.32 -0.13
CA LEU A 26 -9.74 -4.97 -0.88
C LEU A 26 -8.92 -5.82 0.07
N GLU A 27 -8.76 -7.10 -0.24
CA GLU A 27 -7.82 -7.97 0.45
C GLU A 27 -6.44 -7.82 -0.20
N LEU A 28 -5.44 -7.50 0.61
CA LEU A 28 -4.05 -7.33 0.22
C LEU A 28 -3.21 -8.48 0.81
N GLU A 29 -2.36 -9.09 0.00
CA GLU A 29 -1.26 -9.94 0.45
C GLU A 29 0.08 -9.22 0.31
N GLU A 30 1.10 -9.70 1.04
CA GLU A 30 2.41 -9.05 1.14
C GLU A 30 2.25 -7.54 1.45
N ALA A 31 1.29 -7.24 2.31
CA ALA A 31 0.88 -5.89 2.63
C ALA A 31 1.78 -5.28 3.69
N SER A 32 1.99 -3.97 3.57
CA SER A 32 2.73 -3.17 4.54
C SER A 32 1.96 -1.90 4.85
N TRP A 33 1.92 -1.56 6.13
CA TRP A 33 1.49 -0.26 6.60
C TRP A 33 2.63 0.74 6.40
N VAL A 34 2.33 1.94 5.92
CA VAL A 34 3.35 2.95 5.60
C VAL A 34 2.95 4.26 6.31
N ALA A 35 3.69 4.58 7.37
CA ALA A 35 3.49 5.80 8.16
C ALA A 35 3.98 7.03 7.39
N ASP A 36 5.19 6.94 6.83
CA ASP A 36 5.83 8.02 6.06
C ASP A 36 6.35 7.51 4.72
N SER A 37 5.82 8.09 3.64
CA SER A 37 6.27 7.84 2.27
C SER A 37 7.37 8.81 1.80
N GLY A 38 7.77 9.76 2.64
CA GLY A 38 8.70 10.82 2.27
C GLY A 38 8.12 11.74 1.21
N ARG A 39 8.90 12.04 0.17
CA ARG A 39 8.38 12.82 -0.97
C ARG A 39 7.57 11.90 -1.88
N PHE A 40 6.26 12.11 -1.92
CA PHE A 40 5.33 11.23 -2.62
C PHE A 40 5.72 10.89 -4.07
N MET A 41 6.14 11.88 -4.87
CA MET A 41 6.59 11.64 -6.24
C MET A 41 7.77 10.66 -6.29
N GLN A 42 8.74 10.79 -5.37
CA GLN A 42 9.89 9.89 -5.26
C GLN A 42 9.47 8.50 -4.78
N ALA A 43 8.51 8.40 -3.85
CA ALA A 43 7.97 7.11 -3.42
C ALA A 43 7.40 6.33 -4.61
N ILE A 44 6.57 6.98 -5.45
CA ILE A 44 5.95 6.33 -6.60
C ILE A 44 6.98 6.04 -7.71
N GLN A 45 7.89 6.96 -8.02
CA GLN A 45 8.85 6.77 -9.12
C GLN A 45 10.00 5.83 -8.75
N ASN A 46 10.51 5.91 -7.53
CA ASN A 46 11.76 5.25 -7.12
C ASN A 46 11.55 4.13 -6.10
N GLY A 47 10.34 3.96 -5.55
CA GLY A 47 10.04 2.90 -4.59
C GLY A 47 10.59 3.14 -3.18
N GLN A 48 10.97 4.38 -2.86
CA GLN A 48 11.59 4.74 -1.59
C GLN A 48 10.53 5.16 -0.56
N LEU A 49 10.52 4.48 0.58
CA LEU A 49 9.65 4.78 1.72
C LEU A 49 10.52 5.07 2.95
N ASN A 50 10.03 5.92 3.85
CA ASN A 50 10.76 6.33 5.05
C ASN A 50 10.42 5.41 6.23
N GLU A 51 9.14 5.28 6.56
CA GLU A 51 8.64 4.45 7.66
C GLU A 51 7.63 3.43 7.13
N VAL A 52 7.95 2.14 7.24
CA VAL A 52 7.15 1.04 6.69
C VAL A 52 7.21 -0.20 7.56
N GLU A 53 6.06 -0.83 7.78
CA GLU A 53 5.90 -2.03 8.59
C GLU A 53 5.17 -3.12 7.79
N PRO A 54 5.85 -4.21 7.39
CA PRO A 54 5.19 -5.37 6.80
C PRO A 54 4.20 -6.02 7.77
N VAL A 55 2.94 -6.16 7.35
CA VAL A 55 1.83 -6.70 8.19
C VAL A 55 1.22 -7.99 7.64
N GLY A 56 1.72 -8.48 6.50
CA GLY A 56 1.25 -9.73 5.89
C GLY A 56 -0.07 -9.54 5.13
N THR A 57 -1.20 -9.88 5.73
CA THR A 57 -2.53 -9.72 5.11
C THR A 57 -3.21 -8.47 5.66
N ALA A 58 -3.73 -7.61 4.78
CA ALA A 58 -4.47 -6.41 5.18
C ALA A 58 -5.77 -6.26 4.39
N PHE A 59 -6.77 -5.62 4.99
CA PHE A 59 -8.02 -5.26 4.33
C PHE A 59 -8.17 -3.75 4.29
N VAL A 60 -8.33 -3.19 3.09
CA VAL A 60 -8.51 -1.74 2.90
C VAL A 60 -9.92 -1.46 2.40
N ASN A 61 -10.65 -0.60 3.10
CA ASN A 61 -11.98 -0.16 2.65
C ASN A 61 -11.84 0.84 1.49
N ILE A 62 -12.44 0.53 0.33
CA ILE A 62 -12.38 1.35 -0.88
C ILE A 62 -12.95 2.75 -0.64
N GLN A 63 -13.94 2.89 0.25
CA GLN A 63 -14.58 4.18 0.54
C GLN A 63 -13.72 5.10 1.41
N SER A 64 -12.66 4.59 2.05
CA SER A 64 -11.71 5.39 2.83
C SER A 64 -10.45 5.77 2.07
N ILE A 65 -10.33 5.33 0.82
CA ILE A 65 -9.17 5.62 -0.04
C ILE A 65 -9.35 7.02 -0.65
N VAL A 66 -8.35 7.87 -0.50
CA VAL A 66 -8.28 9.18 -1.16
C VAL A 66 -7.94 8.98 -2.64
N ASP A 67 -6.88 8.21 -2.90
CA ASP A 67 -6.46 7.74 -4.22
C ASP A 67 -5.51 6.54 -4.10
N PHE A 68 -5.18 5.92 -5.23
CA PHE A 68 -4.21 4.83 -5.26
C PHE A 68 -3.45 4.80 -6.59
N PHE A 69 -2.20 4.30 -6.54
CA PHE A 69 -1.28 4.31 -7.67
C PHE A 69 -0.71 2.90 -7.87
N PRO A 70 -0.42 2.49 -9.13
CA PRO A 70 0.30 1.26 -9.37
C PRO A 70 1.65 1.26 -8.67
N TRP A 71 1.93 0.24 -7.86
CA TRP A 71 3.24 0.03 -7.27
C TRP A 71 4.05 -0.87 -8.21
N LYS A 72 5.08 -0.32 -8.84
CA LYS A 72 5.92 -1.01 -9.84
C LYS A 72 7.18 -1.62 -9.25
N HIS A 73 7.39 -1.46 -7.96
CA HIS A 73 8.59 -1.89 -7.23
C HIS A 73 8.31 -3.17 -6.47
N ALA A 74 9.36 -3.77 -5.90
CA ALA A 74 9.17 -4.87 -4.95
C ALA A 74 8.34 -4.39 -3.75
N LEU A 75 7.50 -5.27 -3.21
CA LEU A 75 6.78 -4.98 -1.96
C LEU A 75 7.79 -5.00 -0.80
N PRO A 76 7.70 -4.05 0.14
CA PRO A 76 8.63 -3.96 1.27
C PRO A 76 8.42 -5.14 2.22
N LYS A 77 9.52 -5.84 2.54
CA LYS A 77 9.52 -7.06 3.37
C LYS A 77 10.16 -6.88 4.74
N GLU A 78 10.77 -5.73 4.97
CA GLU A 78 11.50 -5.41 6.20
C GLU A 78 10.96 -4.11 6.79
N GLN A 79 10.97 -4.02 8.12
CA GLN A 79 10.63 -2.81 8.83
C GLN A 79 11.73 -1.76 8.66
N LYS A 80 11.34 -0.52 8.43
CA LYS A 80 12.22 0.64 8.40
C LYS A 80 11.54 1.81 9.09
#